data_AF-A0A2E7EGZ9-F1
#
_entry.id   AF-A0A2E7EGZ9-F1
#
_cell.length_a   1.000
_cell.length_b   1.000
_cell.length_c   1.000
_cell.angle_alpha   90.00
_cell.angle_beta   90.00
_cell.angle_gamma   90.00
#
_symmetry.space_group_name_H-M   'P 1'
#
loop_
_entity.id
_entity.type
_entity.pdbx_description
1 polymer ?
#
loop_
_entity_poly.entity_id
_entity_poly.type
_entity_poly.pdbx_seq_one_letter_code
_entity_poly.pdbx_strand_id
1 'polypeptide(L)'
;MGTRFLVGYPREGRWHHPPFEVVSAYVDQQPENDLSKSRAKEFGFKIYPSIPEALRCGGDQLAVDAVLVIGEHGKYPRNEFQQTLYPRFEFFKEVVKVYREDGKTAPMFNDKHLSWKWAWAKEMVDTSHELKFGYSAGSSLPVTWRMPAIDMPYDANVEEVMCVAMGGIDSYDFHALEVIQCMAERRAGGETGVKWVEALRGDAVWRAMKSGSWQAGGWSTELFESCLSR
;
A
#
# COMPACT_ATOMS: atom_id res chain seq x y z
N MET A 1 3.98 -6.14 -9.00
CA MET A 1 2.75 -6.76 -8.45
C MET A 1 1.86 -7.43 -9.51
N GLY A 2 1.54 -6.77 -10.64
CA GLY A 2 0.51 -7.22 -11.58
C GLY A 2 0.63 -8.64 -12.16
N THR A 3 1.84 -9.14 -12.42
CA THR A 3 2.02 -10.47 -13.04
C THR A 3 1.49 -11.63 -12.19
N ARG A 4 1.45 -11.51 -10.85
CA ARG A 4 0.90 -12.56 -9.98
C ARG A 4 -0.60 -12.71 -10.10
N PHE A 5 -1.30 -11.63 -10.50
CA PHE A 5 -2.72 -11.67 -10.82
C PHE A 5 -3.02 -12.37 -12.14
N LEU A 6 -2.06 -12.35 -13.07
CA LEU A 6 -2.19 -12.99 -14.38
C LEU A 6 -1.75 -14.46 -14.35
N VAL A 7 -0.60 -14.75 -13.75
CA VAL A 7 0.04 -16.08 -13.82
C VAL A 7 -0.31 -16.95 -12.61
N GLY A 8 -0.55 -16.34 -11.45
CA GLY A 8 -0.65 -17.02 -10.16
C GLY A 8 0.67 -17.11 -9.38
N TYR A 9 0.61 -17.80 -8.25
CA TYR A 9 1.73 -17.96 -7.31
C TYR A 9 1.61 -19.24 -6.49
N PRO A 10 2.73 -19.77 -5.94
CA PRO A 10 2.66 -20.93 -5.06
C PRO A 10 1.99 -20.55 -3.72
N ARG A 11 1.06 -21.39 -3.27
CA ARG A 11 0.42 -21.32 -1.96
C ARG A 11 0.21 -22.73 -1.44
N GLU A 12 0.64 -23.01 -0.21
CA GLU A 12 0.47 -24.32 0.44
C GLU A 12 0.96 -25.50 -0.44
N GLY A 13 2.10 -25.32 -1.11
CA GLY A 13 2.69 -26.34 -1.99
C GLY A 13 1.98 -26.57 -3.32
N ARG A 14 0.96 -25.76 -3.67
CA ARG A 14 0.23 -25.85 -4.94
C ARG A 14 0.30 -24.53 -5.70
N TRP A 15 0.15 -24.60 -7.02
CA TRP A 15 -0.01 -23.39 -7.83
C TRP A 15 -1.41 -22.83 -7.61
N HIS A 16 -1.49 -21.61 -7.07
CA HIS A 16 -2.74 -20.90 -6.86
C HIS A 16 -2.93 -19.87 -7.97
N HIS A 17 -3.99 -20.05 -8.73
CA HIS A 17 -4.49 -19.04 -9.65
C HIS A 17 -5.57 -18.23 -8.92
N PRO A 18 -5.48 -16.88 -8.89
CA PRO A 18 -6.50 -16.06 -8.27
C PRO A 18 -7.88 -16.31 -8.90
N PRO A 19 -8.97 -16.31 -8.12
CA PRO A 19 -10.31 -16.57 -8.63
C PRO A 19 -10.94 -15.32 -9.29
N PHE A 20 -10.15 -14.59 -10.10
CA PHE A 20 -10.58 -13.41 -10.83
C PHE A 20 -9.73 -13.22 -12.08
N GLU A 21 -10.23 -12.43 -13.02
CA GLU A 21 -9.55 -12.13 -14.29
C GLU A 21 -9.24 -10.64 -14.37
N VAL A 22 -8.10 -10.30 -14.97
CA VAL A 22 -7.81 -8.92 -15.37
C VAL A 22 -8.45 -8.71 -16.73
N VAL A 23 -9.54 -7.94 -16.80
CA VAL A 23 -10.32 -7.74 -18.03
C VAL A 23 -9.91 -6.49 -18.83
N SER A 24 -9.34 -5.50 -18.15
CA SER A 24 -8.88 -4.25 -18.75
C SER A 24 -7.75 -3.63 -17.94
N ALA A 25 -7.00 -2.72 -18.57
CA ALA A 25 -5.99 -1.93 -17.90
C ALA A 25 -5.89 -0.52 -18.49
N TYR A 26 -5.43 0.43 -17.68
CA TYR A 26 -4.88 1.70 -18.12
C TYR A 26 -3.43 1.77 -17.64
N VAL A 27 -2.53 2.26 -18.48
CA VAL A 27 -1.09 2.35 -18.18
C VAL A 27 -0.60 3.73 -18.59
N ASP A 28 -0.39 4.59 -17.59
CA ASP A 28 -0.01 6.00 -17.74
C ASP A 28 1.32 6.19 -18.49
N GLN A 29 2.34 5.40 -18.12
CA GLN A 29 3.67 5.49 -18.73
C GLN A 29 4.09 4.13 -19.31
N GLN A 30 4.45 4.12 -20.59
CA GLN A 30 4.86 2.91 -21.33
C GLN A 30 6.26 3.10 -21.94
N PRO A 31 7.33 3.01 -21.13
CA PRO A 31 8.70 3.03 -21.65
C PRO A 31 9.00 1.81 -22.54
N GLU A 32 10.14 1.82 -23.23
CA GLU A 32 10.52 0.78 -24.21
C GLU A 32 10.50 -0.65 -23.63
N ASN A 33 10.88 -0.84 -22.38
CA ASN A 33 10.93 -2.12 -21.69
C ASN A 33 9.64 -2.47 -20.92
N ASP A 34 8.54 -1.73 -21.16
CA ASP A 34 7.26 -1.99 -20.53
C ASP A 34 6.68 -3.36 -20.95
N LEU A 35 6.18 -4.10 -19.97
CA LEU A 35 5.62 -5.44 -20.17
C LEU A 35 4.11 -5.42 -20.39
N SER A 36 3.44 -4.28 -20.24
CA SER A 36 1.97 -4.25 -20.25
C SER A 36 1.39 -4.78 -21.55
N LYS A 37 1.92 -4.36 -22.72
CA LYS A 37 1.43 -4.79 -24.04
C LYS A 37 1.61 -6.28 -24.29
N SER A 38 2.75 -6.84 -23.90
CA SER A 38 3.01 -8.27 -24.08
C SER A 38 2.10 -9.10 -23.18
N ARG A 39 1.90 -8.68 -21.92
CA ARG A 39 0.98 -9.34 -20.98
C ARG A 39 -0.48 -9.20 -21.39
N ALA A 40 -0.90 -8.04 -21.89
CA ALA A 40 -2.24 -7.83 -22.45
C ALA A 40 -2.53 -8.84 -23.58
N LYS A 41 -1.57 -9.03 -24.50
CA LYS A 41 -1.69 -10.00 -25.58
C LYS A 41 -1.70 -11.45 -25.08
N GLU A 42 -0.83 -11.79 -24.12
CA GLU A 42 -0.69 -13.14 -23.58
C GLU A 42 -1.94 -13.59 -22.79
N PHE A 43 -2.54 -12.68 -22.01
CA PHE A 43 -3.66 -12.98 -21.11
C PHE A 43 -5.03 -12.51 -21.64
N GLY A 44 -5.08 -11.87 -22.81
CA GLY A 44 -6.33 -11.57 -23.50
C GLY A 44 -7.11 -10.34 -22.98
N PHE A 45 -6.44 -9.39 -22.34
CA PHE A 45 -7.07 -8.15 -21.86
C PHE A 45 -6.64 -6.93 -22.69
N LYS A 46 -7.44 -5.85 -22.63
CA LYS A 46 -7.19 -4.64 -23.41
C LYS A 46 -6.63 -3.51 -22.53
N ILE A 47 -5.60 -2.83 -23.06
CA ILE A 47 -5.12 -1.56 -22.50
C ILE A 47 -5.87 -0.43 -23.19
N TYR A 48 -6.52 0.41 -22.39
CA TYR A 48 -7.30 1.56 -22.84
C TYR A 48 -6.51 2.87 -22.67
N PRO A 49 -6.82 3.92 -23.45
CA PRO A 49 -6.11 5.18 -23.38
C PRO A 49 -6.50 6.05 -22.17
N SER A 50 -7.58 5.69 -21.45
CA SER A 50 -8.06 6.43 -20.28
C SER A 50 -8.62 5.49 -19.21
N ILE A 51 -8.62 5.96 -17.96
CA ILE A 51 -9.21 5.24 -16.82
C ILE A 51 -10.72 4.99 -17.03
N PRO A 52 -11.53 5.98 -17.48
CA PRO A 52 -12.94 5.74 -17.76
C PRO A 52 -13.19 4.65 -18.79
N GLU A 53 -12.42 4.63 -19.89
CA GLU A 53 -12.58 3.58 -20.90
C GLU A 53 -12.16 2.19 -20.38
N ALA A 54 -11.14 2.11 -19.54
CA ALA A 54 -10.73 0.86 -18.90
C ALA A 54 -11.83 0.33 -17.97
N LEU A 55 -12.44 1.19 -17.15
CA LEU A 55 -13.51 0.82 -16.22
C LEU A 55 -14.80 0.38 -16.93
N ARG A 56 -15.07 0.93 -18.11
CA ARG A 56 -16.24 0.56 -18.93
C ARG A 56 -15.94 -0.55 -19.93
N CYS A 57 -14.71 -1.06 -19.98
CA CYS A 57 -14.24 -2.01 -20.99
C CYS A 57 -14.57 -1.56 -22.43
N GLY A 58 -14.57 -0.26 -22.70
CA GLY A 58 -14.93 0.32 -24.01
C GLY A 58 -16.44 0.46 -24.28
N GLY A 59 -17.29 0.09 -23.34
CA GLY A 59 -18.73 0.37 -23.34
C GLY A 59 -19.07 1.74 -22.74
N ASP A 60 -20.35 1.92 -22.41
CA ASP A 60 -20.94 3.16 -21.87
C ASP A 60 -21.20 3.13 -20.36
N GLN A 61 -21.05 1.97 -19.71
CA GLN A 61 -21.24 1.79 -18.27
C GLN A 61 -20.12 0.97 -17.63
N LEU A 62 -19.93 1.13 -16.33
CA LEU A 62 -19.02 0.37 -15.49
C LEU A 62 -19.20 -1.12 -15.74
N ALA A 63 -18.10 -1.79 -16.13
CA ALA A 63 -18.08 -3.17 -16.60
C ALA A 63 -17.05 -4.04 -15.85
N VAL A 64 -16.60 -3.59 -14.68
CA VAL A 64 -15.62 -4.29 -13.83
C VAL A 64 -16.19 -4.52 -12.43
N ASP A 65 -15.83 -5.66 -11.82
CA ASP A 65 -16.27 -6.02 -10.46
C ASP A 65 -15.34 -5.50 -9.36
N ALA A 66 -14.12 -5.08 -9.70
CA ALA A 66 -13.14 -4.51 -8.77
C ALA A 66 -12.12 -3.63 -9.51
N VAL A 67 -11.51 -2.69 -8.78
CA VAL A 67 -10.50 -1.77 -9.32
C VAL A 67 -9.20 -1.89 -8.54
N LEU A 68 -8.08 -2.03 -9.25
CA LEU A 68 -6.74 -2.01 -8.68
C LEU A 68 -6.00 -0.75 -9.15
N VAL A 69 -5.65 0.13 -8.22
CA VAL A 69 -4.84 1.32 -8.50
C VAL A 69 -3.41 1.04 -8.04
N ILE A 70 -2.48 0.94 -9.00
CA ILE A 70 -1.08 0.59 -8.73
C ILE A 70 -0.18 1.79 -9.06
N GLY A 71 0.46 2.36 -8.04
CA GLY A 71 1.34 3.53 -8.14
C GLY A 71 2.77 3.25 -7.65
N GLU A 72 3.47 2.30 -8.26
CA GLU A 72 4.80 1.84 -7.78
C GLU A 72 5.96 2.27 -8.69
N HIS A 73 5.67 2.51 -9.98
CA HIS A 73 6.68 2.76 -11.01
C HIS A 73 6.32 3.99 -11.83
N GLY A 74 7.25 4.42 -12.68
CA GLY A 74 7.09 5.61 -13.52
C GLY A 74 7.97 6.77 -13.06
N LYS A 75 8.01 7.82 -13.88
CA LYS A 75 8.73 9.06 -13.61
C LYS A 75 7.72 10.11 -13.20
N TYR A 76 7.72 10.48 -11.92
CA TYR A 76 6.90 11.54 -11.37
C TYR A 76 7.78 12.54 -10.59
N PRO A 77 7.32 13.78 -10.39
CA PRO A 77 8.05 14.76 -9.60
C PRO A 77 8.30 14.29 -8.16
N ARG A 78 9.30 14.89 -7.51
CA ARG A 78 9.57 14.71 -6.08
C ARG A 78 9.39 16.03 -5.34
N ASN A 79 8.88 15.97 -4.11
CA ASN A 79 8.78 17.15 -3.24
C ASN A 79 10.07 17.41 -2.43
N GLU A 80 10.06 18.44 -1.58
CA GLU A 80 11.19 18.79 -0.70
C GLU A 80 11.59 17.66 0.27
N PHE A 81 10.67 16.74 0.59
CA PHE A 81 10.91 15.58 1.44
C PHE A 81 11.40 14.35 0.67
N GLN A 82 11.65 14.48 -0.64
CA GLN A 82 12.07 13.41 -1.54
C GLN A 82 11.01 12.32 -1.78
N GLN A 83 9.74 12.59 -1.46
CA GLN A 83 8.62 11.71 -1.76
C GLN A 83 8.33 11.77 -3.26
N THR A 84 8.06 10.62 -3.88
CA THR A 84 7.63 10.59 -5.29
C THR A 84 6.12 10.84 -5.34
N LEU A 85 5.70 11.86 -6.09
CA LEU A 85 4.31 12.28 -6.17
C LEU A 85 3.50 11.39 -7.13
N TYR A 86 3.36 10.11 -6.77
CA TYR A 86 2.58 9.16 -7.55
C TYR A 86 1.11 9.58 -7.63
N PRO A 87 0.47 9.46 -8.80
CA PRO A 87 -0.86 10.03 -9.08
C PRO A 87 -2.02 9.18 -8.53
N ARG A 88 -1.87 8.58 -7.34
CA ARG A 88 -2.89 7.70 -6.73
C ARG A 88 -4.22 8.44 -6.51
N PHE A 89 -4.13 9.68 -6.04
CA PHE A 89 -5.31 10.52 -5.79
C PHE A 89 -6.01 10.88 -7.10
N GLU A 90 -5.24 11.28 -8.11
CA GLU A 90 -5.74 11.65 -9.43
C GLU A 90 -6.43 10.45 -10.11
N PHE A 91 -5.81 9.27 -10.06
CA PHE A 91 -6.42 8.04 -10.57
C PHE A 91 -7.70 7.69 -9.81
N PHE A 92 -7.70 7.81 -8.48
CA PHE A 92 -8.90 7.63 -7.66
C PHE A 92 -10.03 8.58 -8.07
N LYS A 93 -9.73 9.86 -8.34
CA LYS A 93 -10.74 10.84 -8.77
C LYS A 93 -11.37 10.47 -10.11
N GLU A 94 -10.58 9.98 -11.06
CA GLU A 94 -11.11 9.50 -12.35
C GLU A 94 -12.01 8.27 -12.18
N VAL A 95 -11.66 7.34 -11.28
CA VAL A 95 -12.56 6.21 -10.97
C VAL A 95 -13.85 6.68 -10.31
N VAL A 96 -13.75 7.55 -9.30
CA VAL A 96 -14.92 8.11 -8.60
C VAL A 96 -15.83 8.89 -9.54
N LYS A 97 -15.26 9.59 -10.53
CA LYS A 97 -16.04 10.27 -11.55
C LYS A 97 -16.92 9.28 -12.33
N VAL A 98 -16.36 8.15 -12.79
CA VAL A 98 -17.14 7.08 -13.43
C VAL A 98 -18.19 6.52 -12.50
N TYR A 99 -17.85 6.28 -11.23
CA TYR A 99 -18.82 5.77 -10.26
C TYR A 99 -20.04 6.68 -10.10
N ARG A 100 -19.81 8.00 -10.09
CA ARG A 100 -20.88 9.00 -10.01
C ARG A 100 -21.68 9.09 -11.31
N GLU A 101 -21.02 9.08 -12.47
CA GLU A 101 -21.66 9.14 -13.78
C GLU A 101 -22.55 7.92 -14.05
N ASP A 102 -22.07 6.73 -13.68
CA ASP A 102 -22.75 5.46 -13.99
C ASP A 102 -23.73 5.03 -12.89
N GLY A 103 -23.71 5.71 -11.74
CA GLY A 103 -24.54 5.39 -10.58
C GLY A 103 -24.23 4.01 -9.99
N LYS A 104 -23.03 3.47 -10.24
CA LYS A 104 -22.57 2.14 -9.82
C LYS A 104 -21.17 2.25 -9.22
N THR A 105 -20.87 1.40 -8.25
CA THR A 105 -19.55 1.34 -7.62
C THR A 105 -19.00 -0.09 -7.64
N ALA A 106 -17.68 -0.20 -7.54
CA ALA A 106 -16.97 -1.45 -7.31
C ALA A 106 -15.94 -1.28 -6.18
N PRO A 107 -15.60 -2.33 -5.44
CA PRO A 107 -14.51 -2.28 -4.47
C PRO A 107 -13.20 -1.88 -5.14
N MET A 108 -12.39 -1.11 -4.43
CA MET A 108 -11.10 -0.62 -4.91
C MET A 108 -9.99 -0.96 -3.91
N PHE A 109 -8.85 -1.40 -4.45
CA PHE A 109 -7.61 -1.55 -3.71
C PHE A 109 -6.55 -0.60 -4.29
N ASN A 110 -5.89 0.14 -3.42
CA ASN A 110 -4.82 1.06 -3.77
C ASN A 110 -3.48 0.54 -3.23
N ASP A 111 -2.53 0.24 -4.11
CA ASP A 111 -1.22 -0.27 -3.71
C ASP A 111 -0.44 0.76 -2.88
N LYS A 112 0.07 0.33 -1.72
CA LYS A 112 0.75 1.13 -0.67
C LYS A 112 -0.19 2.08 0.07
N HIS A 113 0.29 3.25 0.48
CA HIS A 113 -0.51 4.28 1.13
C HIS A 113 -1.49 4.95 0.14
N LEU A 114 -2.55 5.57 0.67
CA LEU A 114 -3.61 6.22 -0.11
C LEU A 114 -3.08 7.39 -0.96
N SER A 115 -2.40 8.35 -0.33
CA SER A 115 -1.80 9.51 -0.97
C SER A 115 -0.62 10.01 -0.13
N TRP A 116 0.34 10.64 -0.78
CA TRP A 116 1.45 11.35 -0.13
C TRP A 116 0.97 12.60 0.64
N LYS A 117 -0.24 13.11 0.35
CA LYS A 117 -0.85 14.26 1.01
C LYS A 117 -2.00 13.83 1.92
N TRP A 118 -1.90 14.14 3.21
CA TRP A 118 -2.93 13.76 4.21
C TRP A 118 -4.34 14.20 3.82
N ALA A 119 -4.52 15.46 3.42
CA ALA A 119 -5.85 15.98 3.05
C ALA A 119 -6.48 15.19 1.89
N TRP A 120 -5.67 14.73 0.94
CA TRP A 120 -6.11 13.90 -0.18
C TRP A 120 -6.43 12.48 0.27
N ALA A 121 -5.57 11.87 1.09
CA ALA A 121 -5.85 10.56 1.67
C ALA A 121 -7.18 10.55 2.44
N LYS A 122 -7.44 11.60 3.23
CA LYS A 122 -8.71 11.79 3.94
C LYS A 122 -9.88 11.92 2.97
N GLU A 123 -9.76 12.76 1.94
CA GLU A 123 -10.81 12.93 0.93
C GLU A 123 -11.15 11.59 0.25
N MET A 124 -10.16 10.75 -0.03
CA MET A 124 -10.38 9.43 -0.63
C MET A 124 -11.23 8.54 0.27
N VAL A 125 -10.93 8.48 1.57
CA VAL A 125 -11.69 7.69 2.56
C VAL A 125 -13.10 8.26 2.77
N ASP A 126 -13.22 9.58 2.92
CA ASP A 126 -14.52 10.23 3.08
C ASP A 126 -15.41 9.95 1.85
N THR A 127 -14.83 10.03 0.64
CA THR A 127 -15.53 9.75 -0.62
C THR A 127 -15.94 8.28 -0.72
N SER A 128 -15.12 7.33 -0.25
CA SER A 128 -15.50 5.92 -0.28
C SER A 128 -16.65 5.60 0.67
N HIS A 129 -16.72 6.29 1.81
CA HIS A 129 -17.89 6.22 2.70
C HIS A 129 -19.13 6.88 2.08
N GLU A 130 -18.99 8.05 1.45
CA GLU A 130 -20.09 8.74 0.77
C GLU A 130 -20.73 7.86 -0.32
N LEU A 131 -19.88 7.25 -1.16
CA LEU A 131 -20.30 6.39 -2.28
C LEU A 131 -20.50 4.93 -1.90
N LYS A 132 -20.25 4.55 -0.63
CA LYS A 132 -20.47 3.22 -0.06
C LYS A 132 -19.79 2.07 -0.83
N PHE A 133 -18.53 2.24 -1.21
CA PHE A 133 -17.74 1.16 -1.80
C PHE A 133 -16.62 0.70 -0.87
N GLY A 134 -16.30 -0.59 -0.95
CA GLY A 134 -15.18 -1.15 -0.21
C GLY A 134 -13.87 -0.55 -0.69
N TYR A 135 -13.12 0.09 0.20
CA TYR A 135 -11.87 0.74 -0.14
C TYR A 135 -10.77 0.34 0.82
N SER A 136 -9.65 -0.12 0.26
CA SER A 136 -8.51 -0.59 1.03
C SER A 136 -7.21 -0.15 0.39
N ALA A 137 -6.17 -0.03 1.20
CA ALA A 137 -4.84 0.33 0.75
C ALA A 137 -3.81 -0.36 1.65
N GLY A 138 -2.65 -0.65 1.09
CA GLY A 138 -1.50 -1.15 1.83
C GLY A 138 -0.50 -1.87 0.95
N SER A 139 0.62 -2.27 1.53
CA SER A 139 1.53 -3.22 0.88
C SER A 139 1.18 -4.67 1.22
N SER A 140 1.97 -5.60 0.69
CA SER A 140 1.90 -7.02 1.06
C SER A 140 2.51 -7.33 2.43
N LEU A 141 3.16 -6.36 3.09
CA LEU A 141 3.94 -6.62 4.30
C LEU A 141 3.07 -7.01 5.51
N PRO A 142 1.87 -6.45 5.72
CA PRO A 142 0.96 -6.92 6.77
C PRO A 142 0.55 -8.40 6.65
N VAL A 143 0.62 -8.96 5.44
CA VAL A 143 0.21 -10.35 5.13
C VAL A 143 1.39 -11.24 4.73
N THR A 144 2.62 -10.76 4.87
CA THR A 144 3.82 -11.54 4.52
C THR A 144 4.08 -12.65 5.53
N TRP A 145 4.85 -13.65 5.12
CA TRP A 145 5.34 -14.68 6.03
C TRP A 145 6.36 -14.09 7.01
N ARG A 146 6.27 -14.51 8.28
CA ARG A 146 7.15 -14.06 9.36
C ARG A 146 8.02 -15.23 9.83
N MET A 147 9.22 -14.91 10.32
CA MET A 147 10.12 -15.88 10.96
C MET A 147 10.59 -15.32 12.31
N PRO A 148 10.24 -15.98 13.44
CA PRO A 148 9.24 -17.03 13.56
C PRO A 148 7.84 -16.53 13.14
N ALA A 149 6.96 -17.45 12.73
CA ALA A 149 5.59 -17.13 12.32
C ALA A 149 4.70 -16.85 13.54
N ILE A 150 4.98 -15.76 14.23
CA ILE A 150 4.27 -15.33 15.43
C ILE A 150 3.38 -14.14 15.08
N ASP A 151 2.11 -14.24 15.45
CA ASP A 151 1.21 -13.09 15.51
C ASP A 151 1.18 -12.55 16.94
N MET A 152 1.18 -11.22 17.09
CA MET A 152 0.98 -10.59 18.40
C MET A 152 -0.36 -11.05 18.98
N PRO A 153 -0.42 -11.53 20.25
CA PRO A 153 -1.69 -11.87 20.87
C PRO A 153 -2.65 -10.67 20.84
N TYR A 154 -3.93 -10.95 20.65
CA TYR A 154 -4.94 -9.91 20.85
C TYR A 154 -4.91 -9.42 22.30
N ASP A 155 -5.14 -8.14 22.49
CA ASP A 155 -5.11 -7.44 23.78
C ASP A 155 -3.76 -7.55 24.52
N ALA A 156 -2.68 -7.82 23.79
CA ALA A 156 -1.33 -7.81 24.36
C ALA A 156 -1.01 -6.42 24.94
N ASN A 157 -0.42 -6.40 26.12
CA ASN A 157 0.16 -5.19 26.70
C ASN A 157 1.49 -4.91 25.99
N VAL A 158 1.43 -4.03 24.99
CA VAL A 158 2.59 -3.66 24.18
C VAL A 158 3.03 -2.26 24.57
N GLU A 159 4.27 -2.14 25.06
CA GLU A 159 4.87 -0.85 25.41
C GLU A 159 5.71 -0.27 24.25
N GLU A 160 6.40 -1.14 23.51
CA GLU A 160 7.31 -0.75 22.43
C GLU A 160 7.29 -1.79 21.30
N VAL A 161 7.36 -1.31 20.06
CA VAL A 161 7.48 -2.14 18.85
C VAL A 161 8.54 -1.51 17.95
N MET A 162 9.41 -2.34 17.37
CA MET A 162 10.48 -1.87 16.51
C MET A 162 10.55 -2.67 15.22
N CYS A 163 10.88 -1.98 14.13
CA CYS A 163 11.31 -2.59 12.88
C CYS A 163 12.54 -1.86 12.38
N VAL A 164 13.56 -2.63 12.03
CA VAL A 164 14.74 -2.14 11.33
C VAL A 164 14.59 -2.54 9.87
N ALA A 165 14.60 -1.56 8.98
CA ALA A 165 14.46 -1.76 7.55
C ALA A 165 15.51 -0.96 6.78
N MET A 166 15.78 -1.39 5.55
CA MET A 166 16.69 -0.70 4.64
C MET A 166 15.89 -0.04 3.52
N GLY A 167 16.18 1.22 3.23
CA GLY A 167 15.68 1.90 2.04
C GLY A 167 15.47 3.39 2.26
N GLY A 168 14.77 4.03 1.33
CA GLY A 168 14.53 5.46 1.32
C GLY A 168 13.23 5.87 2.00
N ILE A 169 13.10 7.18 2.21
CA ILE A 169 11.86 7.82 2.65
C ILE A 169 10.78 7.64 1.58
N ASP A 170 9.55 7.45 2.03
CA ASP A 170 8.35 7.23 1.22
C ASP A 170 8.45 6.02 0.28
N SER A 171 9.19 5.00 0.74
CA SER A 171 9.30 3.71 0.06
C SER A 171 9.37 2.58 1.08
N TYR A 172 10.50 2.39 1.74
CA TYR A 172 10.72 1.30 2.69
C TYR A 172 10.41 1.69 4.14
N ASP A 173 10.46 2.98 4.47
CA ASP A 173 10.01 3.50 5.77
C ASP A 173 8.52 3.20 6.02
N PHE A 174 7.66 3.41 5.02
CA PHE A 174 6.25 3.06 5.10
C PHE A 174 6.05 1.54 5.26
N HIS A 175 6.82 0.70 4.55
CA HIS A 175 6.77 -0.74 4.76
C HIS A 175 7.15 -1.13 6.20
N ALA A 176 8.17 -0.49 6.77
CA ALA A 176 8.56 -0.73 8.17
C ALA A 176 7.42 -0.38 9.12
N LEU A 177 6.72 0.74 8.86
CA LEU A 177 5.53 1.14 9.63
C LEU A 177 4.39 0.13 9.48
N GLU A 178 4.10 -0.36 8.28
CA GLU A 178 3.02 -1.34 8.07
C GLU A 178 3.29 -2.69 8.75
N VAL A 179 4.54 -3.15 8.73
CA VAL A 179 4.96 -4.38 9.43
C VAL A 179 4.65 -4.26 10.91
N ILE A 180 5.04 -3.16 11.55
CA ILE A 180 4.78 -2.99 12.98
C ILE A 180 3.32 -2.66 13.27
N GLN A 181 2.64 -1.91 12.40
CA GLN A 181 1.26 -1.50 12.61
C GLN A 181 0.33 -2.72 12.65
N CYS A 182 0.48 -3.69 11.74
CA CYS A 182 -0.38 -4.88 11.75
C CYS A 182 -0.26 -5.73 13.04
N MET A 183 0.87 -5.61 13.75
CA MET A 183 1.08 -6.23 15.07
C MET A 183 0.60 -5.31 16.20
N ALA A 184 0.95 -4.04 16.14
CA ALA A 184 0.66 -3.04 17.17
C ALA A 184 -0.84 -2.79 17.30
N GLU A 185 -1.63 -2.85 16.23
CA GLU A 185 -3.08 -2.64 16.31
C GLU A 185 -3.83 -3.79 17.00
N ARG A 186 -3.14 -4.90 17.29
CA ARG A 186 -3.70 -6.01 18.10
C ARG A 186 -3.51 -5.79 19.61
N ARG A 187 -2.77 -4.74 20.02
CA ARG A 187 -2.52 -4.41 21.43
C ARG A 187 -3.81 -4.04 22.16
N ALA A 188 -3.79 -4.09 23.49
CA ALA A 188 -4.88 -3.59 24.32
C ALA A 188 -5.20 -2.12 23.98
N GLY A 189 -6.43 -1.84 23.54
CA GLY A 189 -6.82 -0.51 23.06
C GLY A 189 -6.17 -0.08 21.74
N GLY A 190 -5.88 -1.04 20.85
CA GLY A 190 -5.41 -0.78 19.49
C GLY A 190 -6.44 -0.07 18.60
N GLU A 191 -6.06 0.19 17.34
CA GLU A 191 -6.86 0.87 16.32
C GLU A 191 -7.19 2.35 16.64
N THR A 192 -6.35 2.98 17.47
CA THR A 192 -6.53 4.37 17.92
C THR A 192 -5.79 5.42 17.09
N GLY A 193 -5.03 4.99 16.07
CA GLY A 193 -4.21 5.87 15.24
C GLY A 193 -2.94 6.40 15.92
N VAL A 194 -2.37 7.46 15.35
CA VAL A 194 -1.06 8.02 15.73
C VAL A 194 -1.23 9.37 16.43
N LYS A 195 -0.62 9.54 17.61
CA LYS A 195 -0.67 10.80 18.39
C LYS A 195 0.40 11.80 17.96
N TRP A 196 1.61 11.31 17.66
CA TRP A 196 2.74 12.14 17.25
C TRP A 196 3.78 11.29 16.52
N VAL A 197 4.66 11.95 15.75
CA VAL A 197 5.79 11.33 15.05
C VAL A 197 7.04 12.19 15.24
N GLU A 198 8.18 11.55 15.51
CA GLU A 198 9.50 12.18 15.53
C GLU A 198 10.40 11.48 14.52
N ALA A 199 11.22 12.26 13.81
CA ALA A 199 12.19 11.75 12.85
C ALA A 199 13.61 12.17 13.26
N LEU A 200 14.45 11.17 13.52
CA LEU A 200 15.86 11.36 13.87
C LEU A 200 16.75 10.95 12.70
N ARG A 201 17.86 11.67 12.48
CA ARG A 201 18.87 11.36 11.44
C ARG A 201 20.29 11.52 11.97
N GLY A 202 21.21 10.75 11.39
CA GLY A 202 22.64 10.82 11.72
C GLY A 202 22.91 10.60 13.21
N ASP A 203 23.80 11.40 13.79
CA ASP A 203 24.21 11.28 15.20
C ASP A 203 23.07 11.39 16.21
N ALA A 204 21.95 12.03 15.85
CA ALA A 204 20.78 12.11 16.71
C ALA A 204 20.18 10.72 16.99
N VAL A 205 20.19 9.82 15.99
CA VAL A 205 19.73 8.42 16.15
C VAL A 205 20.58 7.71 17.19
N TRP A 206 21.90 7.81 17.08
CA TRP A 206 22.83 7.16 18.00
C TRP A 206 22.79 7.74 19.40
N ARG A 207 22.52 9.04 19.56
CA ARG A 207 22.30 9.65 20.87
C ARG A 207 21.00 9.16 21.52
N ALA A 208 19.90 9.10 20.78
CA ALA A 208 18.64 8.60 21.30
C ALA A 208 18.73 7.11 21.69
N MET A 209 19.40 6.28 20.87
CA MET A 209 19.64 4.88 21.22
C MET A 209 20.41 4.72 22.55
N LYS A 210 21.38 5.60 22.82
CA LYS A 210 22.14 5.59 24.09
C LYS A 210 21.29 5.95 25.32
N SER A 211 20.14 6.61 25.15
CA SER A 211 19.21 6.89 26.26
C SER A 211 18.51 5.64 26.79
N GLY A 212 18.42 4.57 25.98
CA GLY A 212 18.02 3.21 26.40
C GLY A 212 16.55 3.01 26.80
N SER A 213 15.72 4.06 26.84
CA SER A 213 14.30 3.96 27.16
C SER A 213 13.50 5.13 26.61
N TRP A 214 12.20 4.92 26.41
CA TRP A 214 11.26 5.95 25.98
C TRP A 214 11.22 7.16 26.92
N GLN A 215 11.20 6.91 28.23
CA GLN A 215 11.13 7.97 29.25
C GLN A 215 12.37 8.87 29.24
N ALA A 216 13.51 8.36 28.77
CA ALA A 216 14.75 9.10 28.59
C ALA A 216 14.94 9.69 27.17
N GLY A 217 13.91 9.61 26.31
CA GLY A 217 13.97 10.10 24.92
C GLY A 217 14.66 9.17 23.94
N GLY A 218 14.66 7.86 24.22
CA GLY A 218 15.23 6.82 23.37
C GLY A 218 14.29 5.63 23.16
N TRP A 219 14.88 4.46 22.93
CA TRP A 219 14.18 3.17 22.79
C TRP A 219 14.99 2.05 23.45
N SER A 220 14.39 0.89 23.66
CA SER A 220 15.10 -0.28 24.20
C SER A 220 16.24 -0.73 23.28
N THR A 221 17.46 -0.78 23.81
CA THR A 221 18.63 -1.30 23.08
C THR A 221 18.54 -2.81 22.86
N GLU A 222 17.95 -3.55 23.80
CA GLU A 222 17.72 -4.99 23.68
C GLU A 222 16.75 -5.31 22.53
N LEU A 223 15.72 -4.47 22.36
CA LEU A 223 14.76 -4.60 21.25
C LEU A 223 15.45 -4.32 19.91
N PHE A 224 16.29 -3.30 19.85
CA PHE A 224 17.09 -2.99 18.67
C PHE A 224 18.05 -4.12 18.29
N GLU A 225 18.80 -4.65 19.26
CA GLU A 225 19.68 -5.80 19.05
C GLU A 225 18.90 -7.02 18.56
N SER A 226 17.73 -7.30 19.16
CA SER A 226 16.85 -8.38 18.73
C SER A 226 16.34 -8.24 17.30
N CYS A 227 16.14 -7.02 16.82
CA CYS A 227 15.78 -6.77 15.41
C CYS A 227 16.94 -7.03 14.45
N LEU A 228 18.20 -6.87 14.88
CA LEU A 228 19.38 -7.08 14.06
C LEU A 228 19.87 -8.54 14.06
N SER A 229 19.56 -9.30 15.11
CA SER A 229 20.06 -10.66 15.31
C SER A 229 19.13 -11.77 14.80
N ARG A 230 18.11 -11.44 13.99
CA ARG A 230 17.10 -12.38 13.48
C ARG A 230 17.21 -12.61 11.97
#